data_AF-A0A9E3L740-F1
#
_entry.id   AF-A0A9E3L740-F1
#
_cell.length_a   1.000
_cell.length_b   1.000
_cell.length_c   1.000
_cell.angle_alpha   90.00
_cell.angle_beta   90.00
_cell.angle_gamma   90.00
#
_symmetry.space_group_name_H-M   'P 1'
#
loop_
_entity.id
_entity.type
_entity.pdbx_description
1 polymer ?
#
loop_
_entity_poly.entity_id
_entity_poly.type
_entity_poly.pdbx_seq_one_letter_code
_entity_poly.pdbx_strand_id
1 'polypeptide(L)' 'MFRRATQFLGEVRTELGKASWPWDLKEKGARRYRELIDSTSVVVIAMLLLSGYIAFWDFIMVKVVSWLVP' A
#
# COMPACT_ATOMS: atom_id res chain seq x y z
N MET A 1 0.74 22.09 -28.76
CA MET A 1 0.67 20.91 -27.86
C MET A 1 0.28 21.27 -26.42
N PHE A 2 0.89 22.28 -25.79
CA PHE A 2 0.57 22.71 -24.40
C PHE A 2 -0.93 22.96 -24.12
N ARG A 3 -1.65 23.63 -25.02
CA ARG A 3 -3.08 23.93 -24.85
C ARG A 3 -3.97 22.68 -24.73
N ARG A 4 -3.62 21.58 -25.42
CA ARG A 4 -4.35 20.31 -25.30
C ARG A 4 -4.06 19.67 -23.96
N ALA A 5 -2.79 19.62 -23.55
CA ALA A 5 -2.40 19.06 -22.25
C ALA A 5 -3.10 19.76 -21.08
N THR A 6 -3.22 21.09 -21.12
CA THR A 6 -3.94 21.85 -20.08
C THR A 6 -5.44 21.57 -20.07
N GLN A 7 -6.07 21.36 -21.23
CA GLN A 7 -7.48 20.93 -21.32
C GLN A 7 -7.67 19.53 -20.74
N PHE A 8 -6.84 18.57 -21.12
CA PHE A 8 -6.88 17.20 -20.60
C PHE A 8 -6.69 17.16 -19.08
N LEU A 9 -5.74 17.93 -18.52
CA LEU A 9 -5.56 18.01 -17.07
C LEU A 9 -6.78 18.63 -16.36
N GLY A 10 -7.45 19.60 -17.00
CA GLY A 10 -8.69 20.17 -16.52
C GLY A 10 -9.81 19.14 -16.44
N GLU A 11 -9.99 18.36 -17.50
CA GLU A 11 -10.98 17.27 -17.60
C GLU A 11 -10.71 16.17 -16.57
N VAL A 12 -9.45 15.71 -16.46
CA VAL A 12 -9.05 14.70 -15.46
C VAL A 12 -9.36 15.19 -14.05
N ARG A 13 -9.05 16.46 -13.73
CA ARG A 13 -9.37 17.03 -12.42
C ARG A 13 -10.86 17.05 -12.13
N THR A 14 -11.69 17.37 -13.13
CA THR A 14 -13.15 17.36 -12.96
C THR A 14 -13.70 15.95 -12.77
N GLU A 15 -13.18 14.95 -13.47
CA GLU A 15 -13.60 13.55 -13.29
C GLU A 15 -13.09 12.97 -11.96
N LEU A 16 -11.87 13.31 -11.56
CA LEU A 16 -11.29 12.89 -10.28
C LEU A 16 -12.09 13.41 -9.07
N GLY A 17 -12.74 14.56 -9.22
CA GLY A 17 -13.64 15.13 -8.23
C GLY A 17 -14.98 14.41 -8.08
N LYS A 18 -15.39 13.63 -9.09
CA LYS A 18 -16.60 12.79 -9.04
C LYS A 18 -16.35 11.43 -8.40
N ALA A 19 -15.09 11.02 -8.28
CA ALA A 19 -14.75 9.73 -7.69
C ALA A 19 -15.09 9.71 -6.19
N SER A 20 -15.72 8.63 -5.74
CA SER A 20 -16.00 8.35 -4.34
C SER A 20 -14.76 7.76 -3.68
N TRP A 21 -13.88 8.65 -3.24
CA TRP A 21 -12.66 8.22 -2.59
C TRP A 21 -12.90 7.75 -1.15
N PRO A 22 -12.15 6.75 -0.68
CA PRO A 22 -12.25 6.18 0.67
C PRO A 22 -11.62 7.08 1.74
N TRP A 23 -12.12 8.31 1.84
CA TRP A 23 -11.78 9.26 2.88
C TRP A 23 -13.03 10.04 3.30
N ASP A 24 -13.16 10.35 4.59
CA ASP A 24 -14.34 11.01 5.11
C ASP A 24 -14.29 12.52 4.84
N LEU A 25 -15.24 13.02 4.04
CA LEU A 25 -15.35 14.44 3.69
C LEU A 25 -15.87 15.31 4.86
N LYS A 26 -16.47 14.70 5.89
CA LYS A 26 -17.01 15.41 7.05
C LYS A 26 -15.95 15.73 8.09
N GLU A 27 -14.88 14.94 8.14
CA GLU A 27 -13.81 15.12 9.12
C GLU A 27 -12.64 15.90 8.52
N LYS A 28 -12.06 16.81 9.30
CA LYS A 28 -10.86 17.58 8.89
C LYS A 28 -9.61 16.93 9.50
N GLY A 29 -8.50 16.98 8.75
CA GLY A 29 -7.19 16.49 9.20
C GLY A 29 -6.98 14.98 9.05
N ALA A 30 -6.14 14.40 9.91
CA ALA A 30 -5.74 12.98 9.81
C ALA A 30 -6.90 11.98 9.93
N ARG A 31 -7.99 12.34 10.61
CA ARG A 31 -9.16 11.46 10.77
C ARG A 31 -9.92 11.21 9.45
N ARG A 32 -9.83 12.13 8.48
CA ARG A 32 -10.35 11.95 7.11
C ARG A 32 -9.81 10.68 6.44
N TYR A 33 -8.56 10.33 6.71
CA TYR A 33 -7.90 9.19 6.07
C TYR A 33 -7.95 7.92 6.94
N ARG A 34 -8.81 7.87 7.95
CA ARG A 34 -8.83 6.76 8.91
C ARG A 34 -9.09 5.41 8.25
N GLU A 35 -10.02 5.33 7.31
CA GLU A 35 -10.29 4.09 6.55
C GLU A 35 -9.08 3.66 5.71
N LEU A 36 -8.38 4.64 5.13
CA LEU A 36 -7.15 4.41 4.34
C LEU A 36 -6.01 3.90 5.21
N ILE A 37 -5.83 4.51 6.38
CA ILE A 37 -4.79 4.16 7.35
C ILE A 37 -5.06 2.76 7.90
N ASP A 38 -6.32 2.46 8.23
CA ASP A 38 -6.72 1.14 8.74
C ASP A 38 -6.42 0.06 7.70
N SER A 39 -6.85 0.27 6.45
CA SER A 39 -6.57 -0.63 5.32
C SER A 39 -5.08 -0.83 5.08
N THR A 40 -4.29 0.26 5.12
CA THR A 40 -2.83 0.18 4.92
C THR A 40 -2.14 -0.52 6.09
N SER A 41 -2.61 -0.32 7.32
CA SER A 41 -2.02 -0.90 8.52
C SER A 41 -2.11 -2.43 8.52
N VAL A 42 -3.25 -2.97 8.09
CA VAL A 42 -3.45 -4.42 7.95
C VAL A 42 -2.47 -5.01 6.93
N VAL A 43 -2.31 -4.35 5.78
CA VAL A 43 -1.38 -4.79 4.74
C VAL A 43 0.07 -4.77 5.25
N VAL A 44 0.46 -3.74 5.99
CA VAL A 44 1.80 -3.66 6.60
C VAL A 44 2.03 -4.79 7.60
N ILE A 45 1.06 -5.07 8.48
CA ILE A 45 1.17 -6.17 9.45
C ILE A 45 1.28 -7.52 8.72
N ALA A 46 0.47 -7.75 7.69
CA ALA A 46 0.52 -8.96 6.90
C ALA A 46 1.89 -9.15 6.20
N MET A 47 2.46 -8.08 5.62
CA MET A 47 3.78 -8.12 5.00
C MET A 47 4.89 -8.45 6.02
N LEU A 48 4.81 -7.91 7.24
CA LEU A 48 5.79 -8.18 8.29
C LEU A 48 5.69 -9.61 8.84
N LEU A 49 4.47 -10.13 9.04
CA LEU A 49 4.27 -11.51 9.49
C LEU A 49 4.74 -12.51 8.44
N LEU A 50 4.41 -12.26 7.16
CA LEU A 50 4.83 -13.12 6.07
C LEU A 50 6.36 -13.10 5.89
N SER A 51 6.99 -11.92 5.93
CA SER A 51 8.44 -11.82 5.80
C SER A 51 9.16 -12.50 6.96
N GLY A 52 8.65 -12.37 8.18
CA GLY A 52 9.16 -13.07 9.35
C GLY A 52 9.05 -14.59 9.22
N TYR A 53 7.92 -15.09 8.73
CA TYR A 53 7.72 -16.53 8.49
C TYR A 53 8.69 -17.08 7.44
N ILE A 54 8.84 -16.40 6.30
CA ILE A 54 9.76 -16.82 5.23
C ILE A 54 11.20 -16.83 5.77
N ALA A 55 11.64 -15.75 6.42
CA ALA A 55 12.99 -15.65 6.97
C ALA A 55 13.29 -16.74 8.02
N PHE A 56 12.30 -17.10 8.84
CA PHE A 56 12.44 -18.18 9.82
C PHE A 56 12.67 -19.54 9.15
N TRP A 57 11.90 -19.85 8.12
CA TRP A 57 12.06 -21.10 7.37
C TRP A 57 13.36 -21.14 6.58
N ASP A 58 13.74 -20.03 5.95
CA ASP A 58 15.02 -19.90 5.26
C ASP A 58 16.18 -20.15 6.23
N PHE A 59 16.12 -19.61 7.45
CA PHE A 59 17.15 -19.85 8.47
C PHE A 59 17.28 -21.32 8.85
N ILE A 60 16.15 -22.01 9.07
CA ILE A 60 16.14 -23.44 9.35
C ILE A 60 16.71 -24.21 8.17
N MET A 61 16.28 -23.89 6.95
CA MET A 61 16.70 -24.59 5.76
C MET A 61 18.21 -24.44 5.53
N VAL A 62 18.75 -23.23 5.67
CA VAL A 62 20.20 -22.97 5.55
C VAL A 62 20.98 -23.78 6.58
N LYS A 63 20.50 -23.85 7.84
CA LYS A 63 21.13 -24.66 8.87
C LYS A 63 21.12 -26.15 8.54
N VAL A 64 20.00 -26.66 8.04
CA VAL A 64 19.87 -28.08 7.66
C VAL A 64 20.76 -28.40 6.46
N VAL A 65 20.76 -27.55 5.43
CA VAL A 65 21.59 -27.74 4.23
C VAL A 65 23.07 -27.66 4.58
N SER A 66 23.49 -26.69 5.38
CA SER A 66 24.88 -26.57 5.86
C SER A 66 25.32 -27.74 6.74
N TRP A 67 24.38 -28.43 7.38
CA TRP A 67 24.66 -29.65 8.13
C TRP A 67 24.74 -30.89 7.24
N LEU A 68 23.94 -30.94 6.17
CA LEU A 68 23.84 -32.08 5.26
C LEU A 68 24.91 -32.07 4.16
N VAL A 69 25.29 -30.89 3.69
CA VAL A 69 26.35 -30.66 2.70
C VAL A 69 27.50 -29.96 3.42
N PRO A 70 28.58 -30.68 3.79
CA PRO A 70 29.73 -30.10 4.47
C PRO A 70 30.56 -29.18 3.56
#